data_AF-A0A7C4GFD8-F1
#
_entry.id   AF-A0A7C4GFD8-F1
#
_cell.length_a   1.000
_cell.length_b   1.000
_cell.length_c   1.000
_cell.angle_alpha   90.00
_cell.angle_beta   90.00
_cell.angle_gamma   90.00
#
_symmetry.space_group_name_H-M   'P 1'
#
loop_
_entity.id
_entity.type
_entity.pdbx_description
1 polymer ?
#
loop_
_entity_poly.entity_id
_entity_poly.type
_entity_poly.pdbx_seq_one_letter_code
_entity_poly.pdbx_strand_id
1 'polypeptide(L)'
;MEYKSPELQAYIEEVVKVSRGLIDAIIITKPDGTPIANVNSIDVNPDYLAAAISAVSGVISSVLEVMDMGDFRRAHVELKDKRYLYVVPYRGDYVALITKPNPNLGFIDLLLDIYFKEV
;
A
#
# COMPACT_ATOMS: atom_id res chain seq x y z
N MET A 1 -13.05 16.10 -0.90
CA MET A 1 -12.99 14.76 -1.52
C MET A 1 -13.89 13.86 -0.70
N GLU A 2 -14.89 13.25 -1.32
CA GLU A 2 -15.79 12.31 -0.66
C GLU A 2 -15.11 10.93 -0.68
N TYR A 3 -14.70 10.43 0.48
CA TYR A 3 -14.01 9.15 0.59
C TYR A 3 -15.00 8.01 0.32
N LYS A 4 -14.64 7.08 -0.55
CA LYS A 4 -15.53 5.98 -0.98
C LYS A 4 -15.84 4.97 0.14
N SER A 5 -15.05 4.97 1.22
CA SER A 5 -15.34 4.25 2.46
C SER A 5 -14.80 5.02 3.68
N PRO A 6 -15.66 5.69 4.47
CA PRO A 6 -15.25 6.39 5.68
C PRO A 6 -14.58 5.49 6.72
N GLU A 7 -14.99 4.23 6.80
CA GLU A 7 -14.42 3.24 7.73
C GLU A 7 -12.97 2.91 7.38
N LEU A 8 -12.70 2.64 6.09
CA LEU A 8 -11.33 2.37 5.62
C LEU A 8 -10.44 3.61 5.71
N GLN A 9 -11.02 4.80 5.51
CA GLN A 9 -10.29 6.06 5.70
C GLN A 9 -9.82 6.22 7.16
N ALA A 10 -10.72 6.07 8.12
CA ALA A 10 -10.35 6.12 9.55
C ALA A 10 -9.31 5.04 9.91
N TYR A 11 -9.42 3.87 9.29
CA TYR A 11 -8.50 2.76 9.51
C TYR A 11 -7.05 3.09 9.08
N ILE A 12 -6.84 3.61 7.87
CA ILE A 12 -5.51 3.97 7.41
C ILE A 12 -4.95 5.22 8.11
N GLU A 13 -5.80 6.13 8.57
CA GLU A 13 -5.40 7.26 9.42
C GLU A 13 -4.84 6.78 10.76
N GLU A 14 -5.44 5.76 11.36
CA GLU A 14 -4.91 5.10 12.55
C GLU A 14 -3.53 4.48 12.28
N VAL A 15 -3.36 3.78 11.16
CA VAL A 15 -2.06 3.19 10.76
C VAL A 15 -0.98 4.27 10.68
N VAL A 16 -1.25 5.39 10.02
CA VAL A 16 -0.29 6.51 9.91
C VAL A 16 0.03 7.08 11.30
N LYS A 17 -0.97 7.26 12.16
CA LYS A 17 -0.78 7.72 13.53
C LYS A 17 0.12 6.78 14.34
N VAL A 18 -0.14 5.47 14.27
CA VAL A 18 0.64 4.45 15.01
C VAL A 18 2.04 4.28 14.42
N SER A 19 2.24 4.58 13.13
CA SER A 19 3.56 4.58 12.49
C SER A 19 4.52 5.64 13.02
N ARG A 20 4.03 6.61 13.82
CA ARG A 20 4.83 7.70 14.41
C ARG A 20 5.63 8.49 13.38
N GLY A 21 5.06 8.70 12.19
CA GLY A 21 5.65 9.50 11.12
C GLY A 21 6.63 8.75 10.22
N LEU A 22 6.66 7.40 10.27
CA LEU A 22 7.49 6.59 9.39
C LEU A 22 6.87 6.37 8.00
N ILE A 23 5.58 6.68 7.83
CA ILE A 23 4.85 6.55 6.57
C ILE A 23 4.62 7.95 5.97
N ASP A 24 5.04 8.14 4.72
CA ASP A 24 4.84 9.38 3.96
C ASP A 24 3.48 9.39 3.24
N ALA A 25 3.08 8.23 2.73
CA ALA A 25 1.80 8.03 2.07
C ALA A 25 1.32 6.59 2.25
N ILE A 26 0.02 6.39 2.37
CA ILE A 26 -0.67 5.10 2.31
C ILE A 26 -1.96 5.27 1.50
N ILE A 27 -2.29 4.26 0.70
CA ILE A 27 -3.47 4.24 -0.14
C ILE A 27 -4.05 2.82 -0.19
N ILE A 28 -5.38 2.74 -0.20
CA ILE A 28 -6.13 1.54 -0.56
C ILE A 28 -6.75 1.76 -1.93
N THR A 29 -6.50 0.83 -2.85
CA THR A 29 -7.00 0.90 -4.22
C THR A 29 -7.62 -0.42 -4.64
N LYS A 30 -8.70 -0.34 -5.42
CA LYS A 30 -9.28 -1.49 -6.09
C LYS A 30 -8.34 -2.04 -7.17
N PRO A 31 -8.52 -3.30 -7.60
CA PRO A 31 -7.77 -3.84 -8.72
C PRO A 31 -7.93 -3.05 -10.03
N ASP A 32 -9.02 -2.30 -10.20
CA ASP A 32 -9.26 -1.44 -11.36
C ASP A 32 -8.56 -0.06 -11.30
N GLY A 33 -7.78 0.22 -10.25
CA GLY A 33 -7.08 1.49 -10.05
C GLY A 33 -7.94 2.59 -9.42
N THR A 34 -9.14 2.27 -8.94
CA THR A 34 -9.96 3.21 -8.18
C THR A 34 -9.40 3.42 -6.77
N PRO A 35 -9.12 4.67 -6.32
CA PRO A 35 -8.77 4.91 -4.92
C PRO A 35 -10.00 4.77 -4.01
N ILE A 36 -9.82 4.09 -2.88
CA ILE A 36 -10.87 3.88 -1.86
C ILE A 36 -10.65 4.78 -0.65
N ALA A 37 -9.40 4.81 -0.16
CA ALA A 37 -8.97 5.57 0.99
C ALA A 37 -7.51 5.99 0.78
N ASN A 38 -7.10 7.17 1.23
CA ASN A 38 -5.71 7.59 1.18
C ASN A 38 -5.35 8.53 2.34
N VAL A 39 -4.08 8.48 2.76
CA VAL A 39 -3.46 9.47 3.63
C VAL A 39 -2.08 9.76 3.07
N ASN A 40 -1.80 11.02 2.79
CA ASN A 40 -0.57 11.47 2.14
C ASN A 40 -0.06 12.75 2.80
N SER A 41 1.22 12.73 3.19
CA SER A 41 1.98 13.92 3.62
C SER A 41 2.82 14.52 2.49
N ILE A 42 2.78 13.88 1.31
CA ILE A 42 3.44 14.29 0.07
C ILE A 42 2.38 14.70 -0.95
N ASP A 43 2.71 15.66 -1.82
CA ASP A 43 1.81 16.16 -2.86
C ASP A 43 1.74 15.15 -4.02
N VAL A 44 0.87 14.16 -3.86
CA VAL A 44 0.61 13.11 -4.85
C VAL A 44 -0.90 12.98 -5.04
N ASN A 45 -1.32 13.00 -6.31
CA ASN A 45 -2.71 12.77 -6.67
C ASN A 45 -3.09 11.28 -6.41
N PRO A 46 -4.11 11.02 -5.57
CA PRO A 46 -4.54 9.65 -5.25
C PRO A 46 -5.00 8.83 -6.45
N ASP A 47 -5.66 9.43 -7.45
CA ASP A 47 -6.14 8.72 -8.64
C ASP A 47 -4.98 8.20 -9.49
N TYR A 48 -3.94 9.03 -9.68
CA TYR A 48 -2.73 8.60 -10.40
C TYR A 48 -1.96 7.52 -9.64
N LEU A 49 -1.84 7.66 -8.32
CA LEU A 49 -1.17 6.66 -7.50
C LEU A 49 -1.92 5.32 -7.53
N ALA A 50 -3.25 5.34 -7.38
CA ALA A 50 -4.09 4.16 -7.42
C ALA A 50 -3.98 3.40 -8.75
N ALA A 51 -4.04 4.11 -9.88
CA ALA A 51 -3.85 3.54 -11.21
C ALA A 51 -2.46 2.89 -11.38
N ALA A 52 -1.40 3.56 -10.90
CA ALA A 52 -0.05 3.03 -10.98
C ALA A 52 0.13 1.77 -10.13
N ILE A 53 -0.42 1.74 -8.91
CA ILE A 53 -0.36 0.57 -8.03
C ILE A 53 -1.13 -0.61 -8.62
N SER A 54 -2.33 -0.39 -9.16
CA SER A 54 -3.09 -1.42 -9.87
C SER A 54 -2.28 -2.03 -11.02
N ALA A 55 -1.65 -1.19 -11.85
CA ALA A 55 -0.82 -1.67 -12.96
C ALA A 55 0.37 -2.52 -12.49
N VAL A 56 1.09 -2.08 -11.46
CA VAL A 56 2.23 -2.82 -10.89
C VAL A 56 1.78 -4.15 -10.28
N SER A 57 0.70 -4.16 -9.50
CA SER A 57 0.13 -5.38 -8.94
C SER A 57 -0.27 -6.37 -10.02
N GLY A 58 -0.92 -5.89 -11.10
CA GLY A 58 -1.28 -6.72 -12.24
C GLY A 58 -0.06 -7.37 -12.91
N VAL A 59 1.02 -6.61 -13.11
CA VAL A 59 2.28 -7.15 -13.65
C VAL A 59 2.87 -8.22 -12.73
N ILE A 60 2.89 -8.01 -11.41
CA ILE A 60 3.39 -9.01 -10.46
C ILE A 60 2.56 -10.29 -10.55
N SER A 61 1.23 -10.18 -10.52
CA SER A 61 0.32 -11.33 -10.66
C SER A 61 0.54 -12.08 -11.97
N SER A 62 0.66 -11.40 -13.11
CA SER A 62 0.93 -12.05 -14.40
C SER A 62 2.26 -12.80 -14.42
N VAL A 63 3.31 -12.27 -13.79
CA VAL A 63 4.60 -12.97 -13.69
C VAL A 63 4.45 -14.26 -12.88
N LEU A 64 3.73 -14.22 -11.77
CA LEU A 64 3.51 -15.38 -10.90
C LEU A 64 2.67 -16.46 -11.58
N GLU A 65 1.61 -16.05 -12.29
CA GLU A 65 0.78 -16.94 -13.11
C GLU A 65 1.61 -17.68 -14.18
N VAL A 66 2.48 -16.96 -14.90
CA VAL A 66 3.40 -17.57 -15.89
C VAL A 66 4.36 -18.57 -15.25
N MET A 67 4.73 -18.35 -14.00
CA MET A 67 5.63 -19.23 -13.25
C MET A 67 4.91 -20.38 -12.51
N ASP A 68 3.59 -20.48 -12.62
CA ASP A 68 2.74 -21.38 -11.81
C ASP A 68 3.04 -21.27 -10.30
N MET A 69 3.31 -20.03 -9.89
CA MET A 69 3.45 -19.63 -8.49
C MET A 69 2.18 -18.89 -8.12
N GLY A 70 1.53 -19.27 -7.02
CA GLY A 70 0.29 -18.61 -6.57
C GLY A 70 0.48 -17.11 -6.26
N ASP A 71 -0.46 -16.52 -5.54
CA ASP A 71 -0.48 -15.08 -5.32
C ASP A 71 0.68 -14.57 -4.43
N PHE A 72 1.10 -13.32 -4.68
CA PHE A 72 2.08 -12.67 -3.81
C PHE A 72 1.42 -12.20 -2.51
N ARG A 73 2.07 -12.43 -1.39
CA ARG A 73 1.62 -11.87 -0.11
C ARG A 73 2.04 -10.41 0.10
N ARG A 74 3.20 -10.03 -0.42
CA ARG A 74 3.81 -8.70 -0.25
C ARG A 74 4.89 -8.49 -1.30
N ALA A 75 4.92 -7.31 -1.87
CA ALA A 75 6.05 -6.81 -2.65
C ALA A 75 6.56 -5.53 -1.99
N HIS A 76 7.88 -5.32 -2.03
CA HIS A 76 8.44 -4.01 -1.70
C HIS A 76 9.64 -3.68 -2.58
N VAL A 77 9.84 -2.38 -2.79
CA VAL A 77 10.91 -1.82 -3.60
C VAL A 77 11.67 -0.81 -2.76
N GLU A 78 12.99 -0.95 -2.69
CA GLU A 78 13.89 0.03 -2.09
C GLU A 78 14.15 1.18 -3.08
N LEU A 79 13.94 2.42 -2.63
CA LEU A 79 14.24 3.64 -3.39
C LEU A 79 15.67 4.12 -3.09
N LYS A 80 16.23 4.92 -4.00
CA LYS A 80 17.62 5.42 -3.92
C LYS A 80 17.96 6.13 -2.60
N ASP A 81 16.98 6.80 -2.00
CA ASP A 81 17.14 7.55 -0.75
C ASP A 81 16.75 6.74 0.49
N LYS A 82 16.73 5.40 0.40
CA LYS A 82 16.39 4.49 1.49
C LYS A 82 14.94 4.61 1.97
N ARG A 83 14.03 5.10 1.11
CA ARG A 83 12.59 4.88 1.27
C ARG A 83 12.21 3.52 0.71
N TYR A 84 11.03 3.04 1.10
CA TYR A 84 10.51 1.77 0.63
C TYR A 84 9.07 1.96 0.19
N LEU A 85 8.75 1.49 -1.02
CA LEU A 85 7.38 1.30 -1.48
C LEU A 85 6.97 -0.13 -1.15
N TYR A 86 5.84 -0.30 -0.47
CA TYR A 86 5.21 -1.60 -0.25
C TYR A 86 3.92 -1.70 -1.04
N VAL A 87 3.60 -2.91 -1.49
CA VAL A 87 2.31 -3.29 -2.07
C VAL A 87 1.87 -4.61 -1.45
N VAL A 88 0.66 -4.64 -0.91
CA VAL A 88 0.11 -5.78 -0.14
C VAL A 88 -1.34 -6.01 -0.59
N PRO A 89 -1.74 -7.22 -1.00
CA PRO A 89 -3.15 -7.55 -1.20
C PRO A 89 -3.92 -7.49 0.12
N TYR A 90 -5.14 -6.98 0.08
CA TYR A 90 -6.00 -6.85 1.25
C TYR A 90 -7.47 -6.90 0.85
N ARG A 91 -8.16 -7.99 1.21
CA ARG A 91 -9.61 -8.16 1.00
C ARG A 91 -10.05 -7.99 -0.46
N GLY A 92 -9.22 -8.42 -1.41
CA GLY A 92 -9.47 -8.27 -2.85
C GLY A 92 -9.10 -6.90 -3.42
N ASP A 93 -8.61 -5.98 -2.58
CA ASP A 93 -8.02 -4.69 -2.96
C ASP A 93 -6.50 -4.72 -2.74
N TYR A 94 -5.82 -3.60 -3.02
CA TYR A 94 -4.39 -3.42 -2.74
C TYR A 94 -4.16 -2.27 -1.77
N VAL A 95 -3.27 -2.50 -0.82
CA VAL A 95 -2.69 -1.46 0.03
C VAL A 95 -1.29 -1.14 -0.50
N ALA A 96 -1.02 0.13 -0.73
CA ALA A 96 0.33 0.60 -0.99
C ALA A 96 0.74 1.66 0.02
N LEU A 97 1.99 1.64 0.46
CA LEU A 97 2.56 2.69 1.30
C LEU A 97 3.99 3.02 0.90
N ILE A 98 4.37 4.27 1.10
CA ILE A 98 5.74 4.75 0.96
C ILE A 98 6.22 5.22 2.33
N THR A 99 7.41 4.79 2.71
CA THR A 99 8.03 5.21 3.98
C THR A 99 8.79 6.54 3.86
N LYS A 100 9.10 7.13 5.01
CA LYS A 100 10.21 8.09 5.13
C LYS A 100 11.56 7.42 4.80
N PRO A 101 12.63 8.18 4.52
CA PRO A 101 13.99 7.66 4.41
C PRO A 101 14.45 6.93 5.68
N ASN A 102 15.18 5.83 5.52
CA ASN A 102 15.75 5.02 6.60
C ASN A 102 14.71 4.57 7.66
N PRO A 103 13.60 3.94 7.25
CA PRO A 103 12.60 3.45 8.19
C PRO A 103 13.12 2.24 8.97
N ASN A 104 12.49 1.93 10.10
CA ASN A 104 12.63 0.61 10.72
C ASN A 104 11.73 -0.39 9.98
N LEU A 105 12.32 -1.18 9.06
CA LEU A 105 11.57 -2.13 8.22
C LEU A 105 10.80 -3.17 9.03
N GLY A 106 11.40 -3.72 10.09
CA GLY A 106 10.73 -4.70 10.94
C GLY A 106 9.48 -4.13 11.63
N PHE A 107 9.49 -2.84 11.97
CA PHE A 107 8.31 -2.17 12.49
C PHE A 107 7.25 -1.92 11.41
N ILE A 108 7.65 -1.54 10.19
CA ILE A 108 6.71 -1.40 9.06
C ILE A 108 6.05 -2.76 8.73
N ASP A 109 6.85 -3.82 8.68
CA ASP A 109 6.36 -5.18 8.44
C ASP A 109 5.37 -5.64 9.51
N LEU A 110 5.65 -5.33 10.78
CA LEU A 110 4.74 -5.60 11.89
C LEU A 110 3.42 -4.83 11.77
N LEU A 111 3.46 -3.54 11.39
CA LEU A 111 2.24 -2.76 11.16
C LEU A 111 1.41 -3.36 10.02
N LEU A 112 2.06 -3.73 8.91
CA LEU A 112 1.39 -4.39 7.80
C LEU A 112 0.75 -5.71 8.22
N ASP A 113 1.40 -6.52 9.06
CA ASP A 113 0.85 -7.78 9.54
C ASP A 113 -0.25 -7.62 10.61
N ILE A 114 -0.26 -6.52 11.38
CA ILE A 114 -1.34 -6.24 12.34
C ILE A 114 -2.58 -5.73 11.61
N TYR A 115 -2.41 -4.84 10.63
CA TYR A 115 -3.50 -4.09 10.02
C TYR A 115 -3.98 -4.66 8.68
N PHE A 116 -3.11 -5.33 7.91
CA PHE A 116 -3.41 -5.75 6.54
C PHE A 116 -3.11 -7.24 6.29
N LYS A 117 -3.31 -8.07 7.30
CA LYS A 117 -3.21 -9.51 7.14
C LYS A 117 -4.40 -10.05 6.34
N GLU A 118 -4.12 -10.77 5.26
CA GLU A 118 -5.13 -11.63 4.65
C GLU A 118 -5.45 -12.80 5.58
N VAL A 119 -6.75 -13.03 5.81
CA VAL A 119 -7.29 -14.19 6.55
C VAL A 119 -7.67 -15.26 5.54
#